data_AF-A0A924S3L1-F1
#
_entry.id   AF-A0A924S3L1-F1
#
_cell.length_a   1.000
_cell.length_b   1.000
_cell.length_c   1.000
_cell.angle_alpha   90.00
_cell.angle_beta   90.00
_cell.angle_gamma   90.00
#
_symmetry.space_group_name_H-M   'P 1'
#
loop_
_entity.id
_entity.type
_entity.pdbx_description
1 polymer ?
#
loop_
_entity_poly.entity_id
_entity_poly.type
_entity_poly.pdbx_seq_one_letter_code
_entity_poly.pdbx_strand_id
1 'polypeptide(L)' 'YLEYLYTPEAQEIEAKNFYRPIDPTVAAKYASKFPKLKLFSIDDTFGGWTKAQATHFADGGVFDQIYTKK' A
#
# COMPACT_ATOMS: atom_id res chain seq x y z
N TYR A 1 0.98 -20.68 6.33
CA TYR A 1 1.41 -19.45 7.03
C TYR A 1 0.87 -18.20 6.35
N LEU A 2 1.23 -17.90 5.09
CA LEU A 2 0.74 -16.68 4.41
C LEU A 2 -0.79 -16.62 4.29
N GLU A 3 -1.45 -17.75 4.03
CA GLU A 3 -2.93 -17.83 4.01
C GLU A 3 -3.56 -17.45 5.35
N TYR A 4 -2.85 -17.69 6.47
CA TYR A 4 -3.36 -17.35 7.79
C TYR A 4 -3.51 -15.84 7.99
N LEU A 5 -2.69 -15.03 7.30
CA LEU A 5 -2.80 -13.56 7.31
C LEU A 5 -4.20 -13.07 6.88
N TYR A 6 -4.91 -13.88 6.09
CA TYR A 6 -6.23 -13.55 5.57
C TYR A 6 -7.38 -14.03 6.47
N THR A 7 -7.07 -14.69 7.60
CA THR A 7 -8.10 -15.07 8.57
C THR A 7 -8.57 -13.85 9.38
N PRO A 8 -9.82 -13.85 9.88
CA PRO A 8 -10.30 -12.77 10.74
C PRO A 8 -9.40 -12.53 11.96
N GLU A 9 -8.79 -13.59 12.51
CA GLU A 9 -7.89 -13.49 13.65
C GLU A 9 -6.60 -12.72 13.31
N ALA A 10 -5.97 -13.04 12.19
CA ALA A 10 -4.77 -12.32 11.76
C ALA A 10 -5.10 -10.86 11.37
N GLN A 11 -6.23 -10.63 10.71
CA GLN A 11 -6.70 -9.29 10.35
C GLN A 11 -6.98 -8.41 11.60
N GLU A 12 -7.45 -9.01 12.70
CA GLU A 12 -7.59 -8.32 13.99
C GLU A 12 -6.22 -7.94 14.58
N ILE A 13 -5.20 -8.79 14.43
CA ILE A 13 -3.82 -8.49 14.85
C ILE A 13 -3.24 -7.36 13.99
N GLU A 14 -3.43 -7.40 12.67
CA GLU A 14 -3.01 -6.34 11.76
C GLU A 14 -3.62 -4.98 12.15
N ALA A 15 -4.92 -4.94 12.41
CA ALA A 15 -5.62 -3.72 12.83
C ALA A 15 -5.14 -3.20 14.21
N LYS A 16 -4.83 -4.09 15.15
CA LYS A 16 -4.23 -3.72 16.45
C LYS A 16 -2.84 -3.12 16.30
N ASN A 17 -2.10 -3.53 15.27
CA ASN A 17 -0.77 -3.03 14.92
C ASN A 17 -0.81 -1.94 13.83
N PHE A 18 -1.96 -1.28 13.65
CA PHE A 18 -2.13 -0.09 12.79
C PHE A 18 -2.03 -0.34 11.28
N TYR A 19 -2.07 -1.59 10.83
CA TYR A 19 -2.28 -1.90 9.42
C TYR A 19 -3.77 -1.86 9.10
N ARG A 20 -4.13 -1.43 7.87
CA ARG A 20 -5.52 -1.39 7.43
C ARG A 20 -5.93 -2.81 6.98
N PRO A 21 -6.80 -3.52 7.72
CA PRO A 21 -7.23 -4.86 7.35
C PRO A 21 -8.07 -4.83 6.07
N ILE A 22 -8.00 -5.89 5.29
CA ILE A 22 -8.79 -6.09 4.07
C ILE A 22 -10.12 -6.81 4.33
N ASP A 23 -10.23 -7.54 5.45
CA ASP A 23 -11.51 -8.13 5.86
C ASP A 23 -12.52 -7.00 6.15
N PRO A 24 -13.66 -6.92 5.45
CA PRO A 24 -14.61 -5.82 5.60
C PRO A 24 -15.19 -5.68 7.00
N THR A 25 -15.36 -6.80 7.71
CA THR A 25 -15.93 -6.85 9.06
C THR A 25 -14.93 -6.28 10.06
N VAL A 26 -13.67 -6.70 9.98
CA VAL A 26 -12.59 -6.18 10.83
C VAL A 26 -12.31 -4.71 10.48
N ALA A 27 -12.27 -4.35 9.20
CA ALA A 27 -12.08 -2.96 8.76
C ALA A 27 -13.15 -2.01 9.32
N ALA A 28 -14.43 -2.42 9.29
CA ALA A 28 -15.52 -1.64 9.86
C ALA A 28 -15.38 -1.45 11.37
N LYS A 29 -14.99 -2.50 12.10
CA LYS A 29 -14.77 -2.46 13.56
C LYS A 29 -13.69 -1.47 13.97
N TYR A 30 -12.62 -1.35 13.18
CA TYR A 30 -11.50 -0.44 13.47
C TYR A 30 -11.54 0.87 12.68
N ALA A 31 -12.63 1.17 11.98
CA ALA A 31 -12.74 2.34 11.10
C ALA A 31 -12.45 3.67 11.81
N SER A 32 -12.75 3.78 13.12
CA SER A 32 -12.46 4.98 13.92
C SER A 32 -10.96 5.25 14.10
N LYS A 33 -10.10 4.24 13.98
CA LYS A 33 -8.64 4.37 14.08
C LYS A 33 -7.98 4.85 12.78
N PHE A 34 -8.69 4.73 11.66
CA PHE A 34 -8.13 5.01 10.34
C PHE A 34 -8.86 6.19 9.70
N PRO A 35 -8.21 7.35 9.56
CA PRO A 35 -8.84 8.48 8.88
C PRO A 35 -9.17 8.10 7.44
N LYS A 36 -10.30 8.65 6.97
CA LYS A 36 -10.68 8.57 5.56
C LYS A 36 -9.72 9.42 4.74
N LEU A 37 -9.12 8.81 3.73
CA LEU A 37 -8.14 9.44 2.84
C LEU A 37 -8.58 9.23 1.40
N LYS A 38 -8.29 10.21 0.55
CA LYS A 38 -8.33 10.01 -0.90
C LYS A 38 -7.08 9.24 -1.30
N LEU A 39 -7.26 7.98 -1.67
CA LEU A 39 -6.18 7.08 -2.09
C LEU A 39 -6.21 6.90 -3.61
N PHE A 40 -5.07 6.52 -4.17
CA PHE A 40 -4.96 6.05 -5.55
C PHE A 40 -4.22 4.71 -5.56
N SER A 41 -4.50 3.88 -6.57
CA SER A 41 -3.78 2.62 -6.77
C SER A 41 -2.63 2.83 -7.75
N ILE A 42 -1.64 1.94 -7.68
CA ILE A 42 -0.52 1.95 -8.62
C ILE A 42 -0.95 1.56 -10.03
N ASP A 43 -1.93 0.67 -10.15
CA ASP A 43 -2.44 0.22 -11.44
C ASP A 43 -3.16 1.36 -12.17
N ASP A 44 -4.02 2.09 -11.47
CA ASP A 44 -4.79 3.21 -12.07
C ASP A 44 -3.90 4.40 -12.44
N THR A 45 -2.89 4.70 -11.61
CA THR A 45 -2.10 5.93 -11.76
C THR A 45 -0.86 5.74 -12.63
N PHE A 46 -0.21 4.58 -12.50
CA PHE A 46 1.10 4.33 -13.11
C PHE A 46 1.11 3.13 -14.08
N GLY A 47 0.01 2.37 -14.18
CA GLY A 47 -0.05 1.16 -15.00
C GLY A 47 0.70 -0.02 -14.38
N GLY A 48 0.81 -0.06 -13.05
CA GLY A 48 1.38 -1.18 -12.29
C GLY A 48 2.87 -1.03 -11.96
N TRP A 49 3.36 -1.90 -11.07
CA TRP A 49 4.71 -1.83 -10.51
C TRP A 49 5.82 -1.91 -11.54
N THR A 50 5.68 -2.76 -12.57
CA THR A 50 6.72 -2.91 -13.60
C THR A 50 6.98 -1.60 -14.34
N LYS A 51 5.93 -0.88 -14.72
CA LYS A 51 6.05 0.40 -15.44
C LYS A 51 6.51 1.52 -14.51
N ALA A 52 5.97 1.58 -13.29
CA ALA A 52 6.36 2.57 -12.30
C ALA A 52 7.85 2.45 -11.92
N GLN A 53 8.31 1.23 -11.66
CA GLN A 53 9.71 0.97 -11.29
C GLN A 53 10.66 1.36 -12.42
N ALA A 54 10.40 0.91 -13.65
CA ALA A 54 11.26 1.20 -14.80
C ALA A 54 11.33 2.70 -15.13
N THR A 55 10.22 3.42 -15.02
CA THR A 55 10.17 4.86 -15.33
C THR A 55 10.84 5.70 -14.26
N HIS A 56 10.57 5.41 -12.99
CA HIS A 56 10.92 6.32 -11.90
C HIS A 56 12.20 5.94 -11.16
N PHE A 57 12.52 4.65 -11.04
CA PHE A 57 13.52 4.17 -10.07
C PHE A 57 14.61 3.26 -10.66
N ALA A 58 14.57 2.94 -11.96
CA ALA A 58 15.71 2.30 -12.63
C ALA A 58 16.87 3.29 -12.77
N ASP A 59 18.09 2.79 -12.97
CA ASP A 59 19.28 3.63 -13.21
C ASP A 59 19.03 4.58 -14.40
N GLY A 60 19.26 5.87 -14.19
CA GLY A 60 18.96 6.95 -15.15
C GLY A 60 17.48 7.36 -15.21
N GLY A 61 16.63 6.76 -14.35
CA GLY A 61 15.22 7.06 -14.22
C GLY A 61 14.94 8.45 -13.65
N VAL A 62 13.65 8.78 -13.51
CA VAL A 62 13.23 10.13 -13.07
C VAL A 62 13.84 10.51 -11.71
N PHE A 63 13.96 9.56 -10.77
CA PHE A 63 14.57 9.84 -9.47
C PHE A 63 16.02 10.31 -9.60
N ASP A 64 16.85 9.63 -10.38
CA ASP A 64 18.25 10.01 -10.60
C ASP A 64 18.36 11.38 -11.24
N GLN A 65 17.51 11.69 -12.22
CA GLN A 65 17.48 12.98 -12.89
C GLN A 65 17.14 14.14 -11.95
N ILE A 66 16.34 13.90 -10.92
CA ILE A 66 15.99 14.90 -9.91
C ILE A 66 17.06 14.97 -8.82
N TYR A 67 17.60 13.83 -8.38
CA TYR A 67 18.57 13.75 -7.29
C TYR A 67 19.95 14.30 -7.68
N THR A 68 20.40 14.04 -8.91
CA THR A 68 21.74 14.42 -9.40
C THR A 68 21.83 15.86 -9.92
N LYS A 69 20.69 16.50 -10.23
CA LYS A 69 20.62 17.90 -10.70
C LYS A 69 20.72 18.94 -9.56
N LYS A 70 21.38 18.61 -8.45
CA LYS A 70 21.69 19.59 -7.39
C LYS A 70 22.82 20.52 -7.80
#